data_AF-A0A660TXU7-F1
#
_entry.id   AF-A0A660TXU7-F1
#
_cell.length_a   1.000
_cell.length_b   1.000
_cell.length_c   1.000
_cell.angle_alpha   90.00
_cell.angle_beta   90.00
_cell.angle_gamma   90.00
#
_symmetry.space_group_name_H-M   'P 1'
#
loop_
_entity.id
_entity.type
_entity.pdbx_description
1 polymer ?
#
loop_
_entity_poly.entity_id
_entity_poly.type
_entity_poly.pdbx_seq_one_letter_code
_entity_poly.pdbx_strand_id
1 'polypeptide(L)'
;FFSALVFAVPAVKNKKRFYGIAAGLPVIWVANLFRIFSAVLAGLAYGPETASFLHDFLWQFGLISLVLGLWFAWLRWFSLKV
;
A
#
# COMPACT_ATOMS: atom_id res chain seq x y z
N PHE A 1 -4.23 -2.72 -7.03
CA PHE A 1 -2.88 -2.38 -7.52
C PHE A 1 -1.81 -3.37 -7.06
N PHE A 2 -1.52 -3.51 -5.76
CA PHE A 2 -0.43 -4.38 -5.28
C PHE A 2 -0.47 -5.82 -5.81
N SER A 3 -1.61 -6.51 -5.73
CA SER A 3 -1.73 -7.88 -6.25
C SER A 3 -1.44 -7.96 -7.74
N ALA A 4 -1.86 -6.97 -8.53
CA ALA A 4 -1.56 -6.93 -9.96
C ALA A 4 -0.05 -6.80 -10.22
N LEU A 5 0.67 -5.98 -9.44
CA LEU A 5 2.13 -5.89 -9.50
C LEU A 5 2.79 -7.23 -9.18
N VAL A 6 2.29 -7.97 -8.18
CA VAL A 6 2.81 -9.31 -7.82
C VAL A 6 2.59 -10.32 -8.95
N PHE A 7 1.44 -10.29 -9.62
CA PHE A 7 1.12 -11.20 -10.72
C PHE A 7 1.85 -10.85 -12.03
N ALA A 8 2.18 -9.58 -12.24
CA ALA A 8 2.92 -9.12 -13.41
C ALA A 8 4.38 -9.61 -13.44
N VAL A 9 4.94 -10.04 -12.30
CA VAL A 9 6.33 -10.53 -12.24
C VAL A 9 6.42 -11.97 -12.80
N PRO A 10 7.19 -12.20 -13.88
CA PRO A 10 7.32 -13.52 -14.51
C PRO A 10 8.15 -14.49 -13.64
N ALA A 11 8.06 -15.79 -13.94
CA ALA A 11 8.87 -16.86 -13.33
C ALA A 11 8.81 -17.01 -11.79
N VAL A 12 7.83 -16.40 -11.12
CA VAL A 12 7.61 -16.56 -9.66
C VAL A 12 6.57 -17.65 -9.38
N LYS A 13 6.93 -18.63 -8.55
CA LYS A 13 6.01 -19.70 -8.10
C LYS A 13 4.78 -19.12 -7.38
N ASN A 14 3.59 -19.69 -7.64
CA ASN A 14 2.32 -19.24 -7.04
C ASN A 14 2.34 -19.17 -5.51
N LYS A 15 3.06 -20.09 -4.83
CA LYS A 15 3.22 -20.05 -3.36
C LYS A 15 3.86 -18.74 -2.88
N LYS A 16 4.91 -18.26 -3.56
CA LYS A 16 5.61 -17.01 -3.22
C LYS A 16 4.72 -15.77 -3.46
N ARG A 17 3.90 -15.82 -4.52
CA ARG A 17 2.88 -14.78 -4.79
C ARG A 17 1.85 -14.72 -3.67
N PHE A 18 1.35 -15.88 -3.26
CA PHE A 18 0.39 -15.97 -2.15
C PHE A 18 0.95 -15.39 -0.86
N TYR A 19 2.17 -15.76 -0.45
CA TYR A 19 2.79 -15.16 0.74
C TYR A 19 2.97 -13.65 0.63
N GLY A 20 3.35 -13.14 -0.55
CA GLY A 20 3.44 -11.70 -0.79
C GLY A 20 2.12 -10.98 -0.63
N ILE A 21 1.05 -11.52 -1.24
CA ILE A 21 -0.30 -10.97 -1.16
C ILE A 21 -0.85 -11.06 0.27
N ALA A 22 -0.71 -12.22 0.92
CA ALA A 22 -1.18 -12.45 2.27
C ALA A 22 -0.49 -11.54 3.30
N ALA A 23 0.79 -11.21 3.10
CA ALA A 23 1.51 -10.28 3.97
C ALA A 23 1.24 -8.81 3.61
N GLY A 24 1.18 -8.46 2.33
CA GLY A 24 1.03 -7.06 1.88
C GLY A 24 -0.39 -6.51 2.01
N LEU A 25 -1.42 -7.33 1.82
CA LEU A 25 -2.82 -6.88 1.91
C LEU A 25 -3.19 -6.31 3.29
N PRO A 26 -2.88 -6.99 4.43
CA PRO A 26 -3.12 -6.43 5.75
C PRO A 26 -2.45 -5.07 5.96
N VAL A 27 -1.21 -4.91 5.50
CA VAL A 27 -0.46 -3.64 5.65
C VAL A 27 -1.14 -2.51 4.87
N ILE A 28 -1.54 -2.77 3.62
CA ILE A 28 -2.27 -1.79 2.79
C ILE A 28 -3.63 -1.45 3.41
N TRP A 29 -4.30 -2.44 4.00
CA TRP A 29 -5.59 -2.23 4.66
C TRP A 29 -5.45 -1.35 5.90
N VAL A 30 -4.47 -1.62 6.77
CA VAL A 30 -4.18 -0.79 7.95
C VAL A 30 -3.81 0.64 7.53
N ALA A 31 -2.98 0.82 6.50
CA ALA A 31 -2.63 2.14 5.99
C ALA A 31 -3.86 2.91 5.45
N ASN A 32 -4.82 2.21 4.83
CA ASN A 32 -6.07 2.83 4.39
C ASN A 32 -6.95 3.25 5.57
N LEU A 33 -7.04 2.44 6.62
CA LEU A 33 -7.74 2.82 7.84
C LEU A 33 -7.09 4.05 8.49
N PHE A 34 -5.76 4.06 8.58
CA PHE A 34 -5.01 5.20 9.09
C PHE A 34 -5.28 6.47 8.27
N ARG A 35 -5.29 6.37 6.94
CA ARG A 35 -5.64 7.48 6.04
C ARG A 35 -7.04 8.03 6.32
N ILE A 36 -8.05 7.15 6.42
CA ILE A 36 -9.43 7.58 6.68
C ILE A 36 -9.52 8.25 8.04
N PHE A 37 -8.95 7.64 9.07
CA PHE A 37 -8.97 8.16 10.44
C PHE A 37 -8.28 9.54 10.54
N SER A 38 -7.09 9.68 9.96
CA SER A 38 -6.36 10.94 9.95
C SER A 38 -7.07 12.04 9.15
N ALA A 39 -7.67 11.72 8.00
CA ALA A 39 -8.47 12.67 7.23
C ALA A 39 -9.70 13.16 8.01
N VAL A 40 -10.42 12.26 8.69
CA VAL A 40 -11.56 12.62 9.55
C VAL A 40 -11.11 13.53 10.71
N LEU A 41 -10.04 13.17 11.42
CA LEU A 41 -9.52 13.99 12.52
C LEU A 41 -9.08 15.38 12.03
N ALA A 42 -8.38 15.45 10.89
CA ALA A 42 -7.97 16.72 10.29
C ALA A 42 -9.19 17.57 9.88
N GLY A 43 -10.23 16.94 9.35
CA GLY A 43 -11.49 17.61 9.01
C GLY A 43 -12.20 18.20 10.21
N LEU A 44 -12.25 17.46 11.31
CA LEU A 44 -12.85 17.92 12.57
C LEU A 44 -12.05 19.05 13.22
N ALA A 45 -10.72 19.03 13.11
CA ALA A 45 -9.84 20.01 13.76
C ALA A 45 -9.60 21.28 12.93
N TYR A 46 -9.52 21.17 11.60
CA TYR A 46 -9.05 22.23 10.69
C TYR A 46 -9.99 22.46 9.50
N GLY A 47 -11.17 21.86 9.50
CA GLY A 47 -12.18 22.03 8.46
C GLY A 47 -12.03 21.08 7.25
N PRO A 48 -13.08 21.03 6.40
CA PRO A 48 -13.19 20.03 5.32
C PRO A 48 -12.12 20.15 4.24
N GLU A 49 -11.60 21.35 3.98
CA GLU A 49 -10.52 21.57 3.00
C GLU A 49 -9.23 20.85 3.39
N THR A 50 -8.89 20.87 4.68
CA THR A 50 -7.73 20.17 5.23
C THR A 50 -7.89 18.65 5.14
N ALA A 51 -9.11 18.12 5.36
CA ALA A 51 -9.40 16.71 5.17
C ALA A 51 -9.23 16.28 3.72
N SER A 52 -9.72 17.07 2.76
CA SER A 52 -9.54 16.82 1.32
C SER A 52 -8.06 16.85 0.93
N PHE A 53 -7.32 17.85 1.37
CA PHE A 53 -5.87 17.93 1.12
C PHE A 53 -5.13 16.72 1.70
N LEU A 54 -5.39 16.36 2.96
CA LEU A 54 -4.73 15.25 3.61
C LEU A 54 -5.10 13.90 2.97
N HIS A 55 -6.38 13.72 2.61
CA HIS A 55 -6.85 12.55 1.87
C HIS A 55 -6.08 12.39 0.56
N ASP A 56 -5.99 13.44 -0.25
CA ASP A 56 -5.35 13.41 -1.56
C ASP A 56 -3.85 13.20 -1.43
N PHE A 57 -3.19 13.91 -0.51
CA PHE A 57 -1.77 13.76 -0.25
C PHE A 57 -1.40 12.34 0.22
N LEU A 58 -2.12 11.81 1.23
CA LEU A 58 -1.86 10.46 1.75
C LEU A 58 -2.21 9.37 0.74
N TRP A 59 -3.19 9.58 -0.12
CA TRP A 59 -3.51 8.62 -1.18
C TRP A 59 -2.48 8.65 -2.31
N GLN A 60 -2.17 9.83 -2.86
CA GLN A 60 -1.25 9.97 -3.98
C GLN A 60 0.18 9.60 -3.58
N PHE A 61 0.71 10.18 -2.50
CA PHE A 61 2.11 9.95 -2.13
C PHE A 61 2.25 8.79 -1.16
N GLY A 62 1.42 8.74 -0.12
CA GLY A 62 1.52 7.71 0.93
C GLY A 62 1.20 6.31 0.40
N LEU A 63 0.00 6.10 -0.13
CA LEU A 63 -0.45 4.77 -0.54
C LEU A 63 0.32 4.23 -1.75
N ILE A 64 0.65 5.08 -2.73
CA ILE A 64 1.47 4.66 -3.89
C ILE A 64 2.87 4.24 -3.42
N SER A 65 3.55 5.07 -2.60
CA SER A 65 4.88 4.73 -2.09
C SER A 65 4.86 3.45 -1.25
N LEU A 66 3.83 3.25 -0.43
CA LEU A 66 3.64 2.03 0.34
C LEU A 66 3.49 0.79 -0.57
N VAL A 67 2.63 0.87 -1.59
CA VAL A 67 2.40 -0.24 -2.53
C VAL A 67 3.69 -0.60 -3.28
N LEU A 68 4.42 0.41 -3.77
CA LEU A 68 5.70 0.20 -4.45
C LEU A 68 6.76 -0.35 -3.50
N GLY A 69 6.84 0.17 -2.27
CA GLY A 69 7.76 -0.31 -1.24
C GLY A 69 7.50 -1.76 -0.84
N LEU A 70 6.24 -2.15 -0.64
CA LEU A 70 5.85 -3.53 -0.37
C LEU A 70 6.17 -4.47 -1.54
N TRP A 71 5.93 -4.01 -2.77
CA TRP A 71 6.27 -4.78 -3.96
C TRP A 71 7.78 -4.97 -4.10
N PHE A 72 8.55 -3.91 -3.89
CA PHE A 72 10.01 -3.97 -3.89
C PHE A 72 10.56 -4.88 -2.78
N ALA A 73 10.04 -4.79 -1.55
CA ALA A 73 10.42 -5.66 -0.44
C ALA A 73 10.12 -7.13 -0.76
N TRP A 74 8.94 -7.42 -1.31
CA TRP A 74 8.57 -8.76 -1.75
C TRP A 74 9.49 -9.28 -2.87
N LEU A 75 9.81 -8.45 -3.86
CA LEU A 75 10.77 -8.77 -4.92
C LEU A 75 12.13 -9.15 -4.34
N ARG A 76 12.65 -8.36 -3.40
CA ARG A 76 13.94 -8.62 -2.75
C ARG A 76 13.95 -9.96 -2.01
N TRP A 77 12.84 -10.31 -1.36
CA TRP A 77 12.74 -11.53 -0.56
C TRP A 77 12.54 -12.79 -1.39
N PHE A 78 11.73 -12.70 -2.47
CA PHE A 78 11.22 -13.88 -3.18
C PHE A 78 11.65 -14.01 -4.63
N SER A 79 11.98 -12.90 -5.30
CA SER A 79 12.28 -12.85 -6.74
C SER A 79 13.77 -12.62 -7.04
N LEU A 80 14.45 -11.75 -6.28
CA LEU A 80 15.85 -11.37 -6.52
C LEU A 80 16.86 -12.20 -5.72
N LYS A 81 16.47 -13.38 -5.23
CA LYS A 81 17.44 -14.36 -4.74
C LYS A 81 18.08 -15.04 -5.94
N VAL A 82 19.10 -14.36 -6.50
CA VAL A 82 20.17 -14.98 -7.29
C VAL A 82 20.93 -15.94 -6.39
#